data_AF-A0A1H3A0V4-F1
#
_entry.id   AF-A0A1H3A0V4-F1
#
_cell.length_a   1.000
_cell.length_b   1.000
_cell.length_c   1.000
_cell.angle_alpha   90.00
_cell.angle_beta   90.00
_cell.angle_gamma   90.00
#
_symmetry.space_group_name_H-M   'P 1'
#
loop_
_entity.id
_entity.type
_entity.pdbx_description
1 polymer ?
#
loop_
_entity_poly.entity_id
_entity_poly.type
_entity_poly.pdbx_seq_one_letter_code
_entity_poly.pdbx_strand_id
1 'polypeptide(L)'
;MKRRAFSKLVLAGTLALSTFMNVAHAEASTVRISHGYGILYLPLMVMRDQQLLEKQAKKMGLGEIKINWLTLDGGNVINDAMLAGNLDIAGTGAPGFITLWSKAQGIPRSEVIGLGALSTSSLWLNTNNPNVKSLKDFTPKDKIAIPGIKTSLSAVVLQMAVAKTFGAENYAKLDPLTVSLGHPEAVGSLMSGKTEITAHFTSPPFSYQELKNPKITRVLNSSDVLGNITLDVVFALKQFTENNPKLVQAFMAAQEEANTYIAKDRHGAAETFIRVSKIKLTVDEVEKMLSDPDVQFHTTPNGLMQYVLFMDKAGTIKTRPAKWSDMFIPSVRGRQGS
;
A
#
# COMPACT_ATOMS: atom_id res chain seq x y z
N MET A 1 -61.87 -16.81 -71.05
CA MET A 1 -61.44 -17.96 -70.22
C MET A 1 -59.92 -18.02 -70.15
N LYS A 2 -59.39 -17.94 -68.92
CA LYS A 2 -58.08 -18.36 -68.38
C LYS A 2 -56.78 -17.93 -69.09
N ARG A 3 -56.19 -16.84 -68.57
CA ARG A 3 -54.73 -16.60 -68.55
C ARG A 3 -54.11 -17.39 -67.37
N ARG A 4 -52.98 -18.07 -67.59
CA ARG A 4 -52.10 -18.58 -66.54
C ARG A 4 -50.69 -18.05 -66.78
N ALA A 5 -50.24 -17.18 -65.89
CA ALA A 5 -48.84 -16.87 -65.65
C ALA A 5 -48.64 -17.00 -64.13
N PHE A 6 -47.77 -17.91 -63.69
CA PHE A 6 -47.38 -18.02 -62.29
C PHE A 6 -45.95 -17.54 -62.16
N SER A 7 -45.80 -16.44 -61.44
CA SER A 7 -44.57 -15.69 -61.20
C SER A 7 -43.69 -16.38 -60.17
N LYS A 8 -42.38 -16.20 -60.36
CA LYS A 8 -41.29 -16.65 -59.49
C LYS A 8 -41.38 -15.97 -58.11
N LEU A 9 -41.24 -16.77 -57.06
CA LEU A 9 -41.05 -16.32 -55.68
C LEU A 9 -39.66 -15.66 -55.54
N VAL A 10 -39.61 -14.42 -55.05
CA VAL A 10 -38.39 -13.76 -54.57
C VAL A 10 -38.39 -13.83 -53.05
N LEU A 11 -37.41 -14.51 -52.48
CA LEU A 11 -37.17 -14.61 -51.05
C LEU A 11 -36.37 -13.37 -50.61
N ALA A 12 -37.00 -12.42 -49.93
CA ALA A 12 -36.33 -11.29 -49.32
C ALA A 12 -35.73 -11.72 -47.96
N GLY A 13 -34.40 -11.66 -47.85
CA GLY A 13 -33.65 -11.95 -46.63
C GLY A 13 -33.67 -10.76 -45.67
N THR A 14 -34.09 -10.99 -44.44
CA THR A 14 -33.98 -10.03 -43.34
C THR A 14 -32.64 -10.26 -42.63
N LEU A 15 -31.65 -9.41 -42.91
CA LEU A 15 -30.38 -9.39 -42.16
C LEU A 15 -30.64 -8.69 -40.82
N ALA A 16 -30.72 -9.46 -39.73
CA ALA A 16 -30.74 -8.91 -38.38
C ALA A 16 -29.33 -8.40 -38.03
N LEU A 17 -29.12 -7.09 -38.05
CA LEU A 17 -27.94 -6.46 -37.44
C LEU A 17 -28.06 -6.59 -35.90
N SER A 18 -27.41 -7.59 -35.34
CA SER A 18 -27.07 -7.66 -33.92
C SER A 18 -25.98 -6.61 -33.62
N THR A 19 -26.41 -5.38 -33.37
CA THR A 19 -25.56 -4.37 -32.76
C THR A 19 -25.29 -4.79 -31.32
N PHE A 20 -24.07 -5.24 -31.04
CA PHE A 20 -23.55 -5.27 -29.68
C PHE A 20 -23.47 -3.82 -29.20
N MET A 21 -24.53 -3.33 -28.57
CA MET A 21 -24.47 -2.10 -27.80
C MET A 21 -23.45 -2.35 -26.68
N ASN A 22 -22.27 -1.73 -26.79
CA ASN A 22 -21.44 -1.47 -25.63
C ASN A 22 -22.30 -0.63 -24.69
N VAL A 23 -22.86 -1.28 -23.67
CA VAL A 23 -23.49 -0.56 -22.55
C VAL A 23 -22.37 0.27 -21.96
N ALA A 24 -22.36 1.57 -22.24
CA ALA A 24 -21.45 2.51 -21.62
C ALA A 24 -21.77 2.51 -20.12
N HIS A 25 -21.05 1.70 -19.35
CA HIS A 25 -21.10 1.80 -17.90
C HIS A 25 -20.50 3.13 -17.50
N ALA A 26 -21.31 3.95 -16.81
CA ALA A 26 -20.80 5.13 -16.16
C ALA A 26 -19.75 4.70 -15.14
N GLU A 27 -18.57 5.33 -15.17
CA GLU A 27 -17.55 5.11 -14.15
C GLU A 27 -18.10 5.51 -12.77
N ALA A 28 -17.51 4.94 -11.72
CA ALA A 28 -17.96 5.07 -10.35
C ALA A 28 -18.00 6.54 -9.89
N SER A 29 -19.15 6.95 -9.36
CA SER A 29 -19.35 8.27 -8.74
C SER A 29 -18.92 8.31 -7.27
N THR A 30 -18.61 7.17 -6.68
CA THR A 30 -18.09 7.05 -5.31
C THR A 30 -16.87 6.13 -5.31
N VAL A 31 -15.81 6.54 -4.62
CA VAL A 31 -14.56 5.79 -4.52
C VAL A 31 -14.17 5.66 -3.06
N ARG A 32 -13.84 4.45 -2.61
CA ARG A 32 -13.43 4.16 -1.24
C ARG A 32 -11.93 3.90 -1.23
N ILE A 33 -11.20 4.75 -0.50
CA ILE A 33 -9.74 4.76 -0.50
C ILE A 33 -9.24 4.62 0.94
N SER A 34 -8.35 3.66 1.19
CA SER A 34 -7.67 3.54 2.48
C SER A 34 -6.25 4.11 2.46
N HIS A 35 -5.86 4.69 3.60
CA HIS A 35 -4.47 4.99 3.94
C HIS A 35 -4.20 4.63 5.40
N GLY A 36 -2.94 4.45 5.80
CA GLY A 36 -2.54 4.26 7.19
C GLY A 36 -2.21 5.57 7.91
N TYR A 37 -1.58 5.47 9.08
CA TYR A 37 -1.30 6.62 9.95
C TYR A 37 0.05 7.31 9.68
N GLY A 38 1.03 6.58 9.14
CA GLY A 38 2.42 7.04 9.04
C GLY A 38 2.72 7.96 7.86
N ILE A 39 3.91 8.55 7.86
CA ILE A 39 4.44 9.41 6.78
C ILE A 39 4.49 8.67 5.44
N LEU A 40 4.59 7.33 5.47
CA LEU A 40 4.56 6.50 4.25
C LEU A 40 3.31 6.75 3.39
N TYR A 41 2.22 7.23 3.98
CA TYR A 41 0.96 7.50 3.32
C TYR A 41 0.76 8.98 2.89
N LEU A 42 1.78 9.83 3.07
CA LEU A 42 1.66 11.28 2.85
C LEU A 42 1.08 11.66 1.48
N PRO A 43 1.42 11.02 0.34
CA PRO A 43 0.81 11.37 -0.94
C PRO A 43 -0.72 11.20 -0.93
N LEU A 44 -1.25 10.14 -0.31
CA LEU A 44 -2.69 9.94 -0.17
C LEU A 44 -3.32 10.96 0.77
N MET A 45 -2.62 11.36 1.83
CA MET A 45 -3.08 12.42 2.74
C MET A 45 -3.14 13.78 2.05
N VAL A 46 -2.16 14.09 1.20
CA VAL A 46 -2.16 15.31 0.36
C VAL A 46 -3.31 15.27 -0.64
N MET A 47 -3.52 14.14 -1.32
CA MET A 47 -4.67 13.97 -2.22
C MET A 47 -6.00 14.23 -1.50
N ARG A 48 -6.14 13.72 -0.28
CA ARG A 48 -7.33 13.93 0.57
C ARG A 48 -7.54 15.40 0.96
N ASP A 49 -6.52 16.02 1.54
CA ASP A 49 -6.58 17.38 2.07
C ASP A 49 -6.84 18.42 0.97
N GLN A 50 -6.23 18.22 -0.20
CA GLN A 50 -6.35 19.13 -1.33
C GLN A 50 -7.40 18.71 -2.37
N GLN A 51 -8.14 17.63 -2.13
CA GLN A 51 -9.17 17.09 -3.04
C GLN A 51 -8.64 16.87 -4.47
N LEU A 52 -7.43 16.33 -4.59
CA LEU A 52 -6.72 16.24 -5.87
C LEU A 52 -7.41 15.26 -6.83
N LEU A 53 -7.94 14.15 -6.31
CA LEU A 53 -8.64 13.16 -7.14
C LEU A 53 -9.93 13.75 -7.72
N GLU A 54 -10.71 14.46 -6.91
CA GLU A 54 -11.92 15.15 -7.33
C GLU A 54 -11.60 16.20 -8.41
N LYS A 55 -10.54 16.99 -8.22
CA LYS A 55 -10.06 17.98 -9.21
C LYS A 55 -9.65 17.31 -10.52
N GLN A 56 -8.89 16.21 -10.46
CA GLN A 56 -8.44 15.49 -11.65
C GLN A 56 -9.60 14.80 -12.38
N ALA A 57 -10.54 14.19 -11.65
CA ALA A 57 -11.74 13.58 -12.22
C ALA A 57 -12.61 14.62 -12.98
N LYS A 58 -12.80 15.80 -12.39
CA LYS A 58 -13.51 16.91 -13.05
C LYS A 58 -12.78 17.37 -14.32
N LYS A 59 -11.46 17.53 -14.28
CA LYS A 59 -10.64 17.88 -15.46
C LYS A 59 -10.78 16.85 -16.58
N MET A 60 -10.96 15.56 -16.24
CA MET A 60 -11.12 14.46 -17.19
C MET A 60 -12.58 14.22 -17.63
N GLY A 61 -13.52 15.08 -17.22
CA GLY A 61 -14.91 15.02 -17.64
C GLY A 61 -15.74 13.93 -16.95
N LEU A 62 -15.29 13.41 -15.80
CA LEU A 62 -16.05 12.44 -14.99
C LEU A 62 -17.16 13.09 -14.15
N GLY A 63 -17.19 14.43 -14.08
CA GLY A 63 -18.12 15.17 -13.25
C GLY A 63 -17.68 15.18 -11.78
N GLU A 64 -18.66 15.27 -10.88
CA GLU A 64 -18.43 15.23 -9.44
C GLU A 64 -18.36 13.78 -8.96
N ILE A 65 -17.31 13.46 -8.20
CA ILE A 65 -17.14 12.16 -7.55
C ILE A 65 -16.99 12.35 -6.04
N LYS A 66 -17.47 11.38 -5.27
CA LYS A 66 -17.35 11.34 -3.81
C LYS A 66 -16.21 10.42 -3.40
N ILE A 67 -15.27 10.91 -2.61
CA ILE A 67 -14.20 10.08 -2.04
C ILE A 67 -14.50 9.77 -0.58
N ASN A 68 -14.62 8.49 -0.26
CA ASN A 68 -14.74 7.99 1.09
C ASN A 68 -13.36 7.52 1.56
N TRP A 69 -12.75 8.27 2.48
CA TRP A 69 -11.44 7.95 3.04
C TRP A 69 -11.57 7.08 4.29
N LEU A 70 -10.86 5.96 4.31
CA LEU A 70 -10.74 5.07 5.48
C LEU A 70 -9.32 5.10 6.01
N THR A 71 -9.17 5.00 7.32
CA THR A 71 -7.86 4.85 7.96
C THR A 71 -7.75 3.45 8.53
N LEU A 72 -6.84 2.65 7.98
CA LEU A 72 -6.66 1.23 8.32
C LEU A 72 -5.18 0.96 8.60
N ASP A 73 -4.91 0.05 9.53
CA ASP A 73 -3.56 -0.39 9.87
C ASP A 73 -3.48 -1.93 9.83
N GLY A 74 -2.36 -2.47 9.39
CA GLY A 74 -2.16 -3.90 9.14
C GLY A 74 -2.62 -4.37 7.75
N GLY A 75 -1.73 -5.09 7.06
CA GLY A 75 -1.97 -5.56 5.68
C GLY A 75 -3.14 -6.54 5.57
N ASN A 76 -3.35 -7.40 6.58
CA ASN A 76 -4.48 -8.33 6.62
C ASN A 76 -5.84 -7.60 6.70
N VAL A 77 -5.95 -6.56 7.54
CA VAL A 77 -7.18 -5.75 7.68
C VAL A 77 -7.53 -5.07 6.36
N ILE A 78 -6.53 -4.49 5.69
CA ILE A 78 -6.70 -3.86 4.38
C ILE A 78 -7.11 -4.90 3.32
N ASN A 79 -6.47 -6.07 3.31
CA ASN A 79 -6.77 -7.14 2.37
C ASN A 79 -8.20 -7.68 2.56
N ASP A 80 -8.63 -7.88 3.79
CA ASP A 80 -9.99 -8.34 4.10
C ASP A 80 -11.03 -7.28 3.70
N ALA A 81 -10.75 -5.99 3.95
CA ALA A 81 -11.61 -4.90 3.51
C ALA A 81 -11.71 -4.81 1.97
N MET A 82 -10.61 -5.03 1.25
CA MET A 82 -10.60 -5.08 -0.21
C MET A 82 -11.45 -6.26 -0.73
N LEU A 83 -11.27 -7.46 -0.17
CA LEU A 83 -12.00 -8.66 -0.57
C LEU A 83 -13.49 -8.61 -0.21
N ALA A 84 -13.85 -7.93 0.89
CA ALA A 84 -15.23 -7.66 1.26
C ALA A 84 -15.91 -6.61 0.36
N GLY A 85 -15.15 -5.99 -0.56
CA GLY A 85 -15.63 -4.93 -1.41
C GLY A 85 -15.92 -3.64 -0.64
N ASN A 86 -15.25 -3.41 0.49
CA ASN A 86 -15.35 -2.17 1.28
C ASN A 86 -14.32 -1.11 0.84
N LEU A 87 -13.36 -1.49 0.00
CA LEU A 87 -12.36 -0.61 -0.62
C LEU A 87 -12.37 -0.78 -2.13
N ASP A 88 -12.05 0.29 -2.84
CA ASP A 88 -11.82 0.27 -4.29
C ASP A 88 -10.32 0.43 -4.60
N ILE A 89 -9.65 1.31 -3.84
CA ILE A 89 -8.22 1.59 -3.91
C ILE A 89 -7.65 1.56 -2.49
N ALA A 90 -6.45 1.02 -2.30
CA ALA A 90 -5.80 0.97 -1.01
C ALA A 90 -4.32 1.31 -1.10
N GLY A 91 -3.86 2.20 -0.23
CA GLY A 91 -2.46 2.24 0.17
C GLY A 91 -2.19 1.11 1.17
N THR A 92 -1.09 0.37 0.99
CA THR A 92 -0.67 -0.68 1.92
C THR A 92 0.83 -0.93 1.83
N GLY A 93 1.38 -1.62 2.83
CA GLY A 93 2.71 -2.19 2.76
C GLY A 93 2.88 -3.18 1.62
N ALA A 94 3.99 -3.07 0.88
CA ALA A 94 4.31 -3.92 -0.27
C ALA A 94 4.10 -5.43 -0.01
N PRO A 95 4.50 -6.01 1.14
CA PRO A 95 4.24 -7.43 1.41
C PRO A 95 2.76 -7.82 1.51
N GLY A 96 1.92 -6.92 2.04
CA GLY A 96 0.48 -7.13 2.13
C GLY A 96 -0.17 -7.19 0.76
N PHE A 97 0.23 -6.28 -0.13
CA PHE A 97 -0.18 -6.29 -1.55
C PHE A 97 0.30 -7.55 -2.28
N ILE A 98 1.60 -7.90 -2.16
CA ILE A 98 2.18 -9.07 -2.82
C ILE A 98 1.46 -10.36 -2.38
N THR A 99 1.15 -10.49 -1.08
CA THR A 99 0.38 -11.62 -0.55
C THR A 99 -0.99 -11.72 -1.20
N LEU A 100 -1.73 -10.60 -1.27
CA LEU A 100 -3.07 -10.59 -1.84
C LEU A 100 -3.04 -10.84 -3.35
N TRP A 101 -2.12 -10.22 -4.07
CA TRP A 101 -1.91 -10.45 -5.50
C TRP A 101 -1.68 -11.93 -5.78
N SER A 102 -0.78 -12.57 -5.04
CA SER A 102 -0.46 -13.99 -5.20
C SER A 102 -1.66 -14.90 -4.92
N LYS A 103 -2.39 -14.62 -3.83
CA LYS A 103 -3.55 -15.42 -3.39
C LYS A 103 -4.75 -15.28 -4.32
N ALA A 104 -4.96 -14.08 -4.87
CA ALA A 104 -6.15 -13.76 -5.64
C ALA A 104 -5.99 -13.92 -7.16
N GLN A 105 -4.77 -14.16 -7.65
CA GLN A 105 -4.47 -14.30 -9.06
C GLN A 105 -5.34 -15.38 -9.72
N GLY A 106 -5.97 -15.04 -10.85
CA GLY A 106 -6.88 -15.94 -11.56
C GLY A 106 -8.27 -16.11 -10.93
N ILE A 107 -8.61 -15.37 -9.86
CA ILE A 107 -9.94 -15.37 -9.25
C ILE A 107 -10.71 -14.11 -9.72
N PRO A 108 -11.68 -14.22 -10.66
CA PRO A 108 -12.20 -13.07 -11.43
C PRO A 108 -12.73 -11.86 -10.65
N ARG A 109 -13.15 -12.02 -9.40
CA ARG A 109 -13.69 -10.94 -8.55
C ARG A 109 -12.78 -10.53 -7.39
N SER A 110 -11.64 -11.21 -7.24
CA SER A 110 -10.71 -10.97 -6.15
C SER A 110 -9.34 -10.52 -6.65
N GLU A 111 -9.05 -10.68 -7.95
CA GLU A 111 -7.80 -10.21 -8.54
C GLU A 111 -7.56 -8.74 -8.19
N VAL A 112 -6.34 -8.46 -7.74
CA VAL A 112 -5.86 -7.12 -7.43
C VAL A 112 -4.71 -6.74 -8.36
N ILE A 113 -4.52 -5.45 -8.56
CA ILE A 113 -3.45 -4.92 -9.41
C ILE A 113 -2.86 -3.64 -8.81
N GLY A 114 -1.53 -3.52 -8.86
CA GLY A 114 -0.81 -2.36 -8.37
C GLY A 114 -1.01 -1.16 -9.30
N LEU A 115 -1.32 -0.01 -8.71
CA LEU A 115 -1.39 1.28 -9.40
C LEU A 115 -0.01 1.95 -9.43
N GLY A 116 0.81 1.76 -8.39
CA GLY A 116 2.17 2.29 -8.32
C GLY A 116 2.79 2.12 -6.94
N ALA A 117 4.05 2.52 -6.81
CA ALA A 117 4.64 2.75 -5.50
C ALA A 117 3.98 3.95 -4.80
N LEU A 118 4.10 4.00 -3.48
CA LEU A 118 3.64 5.13 -2.68
C LEU A 118 4.83 5.84 -2.03
N SER A 119 5.68 5.08 -1.33
CA SER A 119 6.81 5.65 -0.61
C SER A 119 7.94 4.67 -0.34
N THR A 120 9.13 5.23 -0.14
CA THR A 120 10.27 4.58 0.50
C THR A 120 10.56 5.31 1.83
N SER A 121 11.17 4.61 2.78
CA SER A 121 11.65 5.14 4.06
C SER A 121 12.44 4.04 4.77
N SER A 122 12.54 4.14 6.09
CA SER A 122 13.01 3.07 6.97
C SER A 122 12.00 2.71 8.05
N LEU A 123 12.01 1.44 8.43
CA LEU A 123 11.43 0.97 9.68
C LEU A 123 12.53 0.89 10.73
N TRP A 124 12.24 1.36 11.94
CA TRP A 124 13.16 1.23 13.07
C TRP A 124 12.58 0.27 14.10
N LEU A 125 13.43 -0.67 14.54
CA LEU A 125 13.12 -1.53 15.68
C LEU A 125 13.64 -0.83 16.90
N ASN A 126 12.75 -0.25 17.68
CA ASN A 126 13.08 0.45 18.91
C ASN A 126 12.73 -0.44 20.11
N THR A 127 13.51 -0.35 21.19
CA THR A 127 13.28 -1.11 22.42
C THR A 127 13.46 -0.25 23.67
N ASN A 128 12.65 -0.51 24.69
CA ASN A 128 12.83 0.04 26.03
C ASN A 128 13.62 -0.91 26.96
N ASN A 129 14.01 -2.10 26.47
CA ASN A 129 14.80 -3.07 27.22
C ASN A 129 16.31 -2.74 27.04
N PRO A 130 17.00 -2.29 28.10
CA PRO A 130 18.40 -1.88 27.99
C PRO A 130 19.35 -3.02 27.67
N ASN A 131 18.93 -4.28 27.84
CA ASN A 131 19.75 -5.45 27.53
C ASN A 131 19.69 -5.84 26.04
N VAL A 132 18.75 -5.28 25.28
CA VAL A 132 18.59 -5.57 23.84
C VAL A 132 19.34 -4.51 23.03
N LYS A 133 20.43 -4.90 22.37
CA LYS A 133 21.27 -4.02 21.52
C LYS A 133 21.31 -4.47 20.06
N SER A 134 20.92 -5.70 19.79
CA SER A 134 20.87 -6.32 18.48
C SER A 134 19.73 -7.33 18.41
N LEU A 135 19.43 -7.83 17.21
CA LEU A 135 18.45 -8.91 17.04
C LEU A 135 18.81 -10.19 17.82
N LYS A 136 20.07 -10.38 18.21
CA LYS A 136 20.58 -11.56 18.94
C LYS A 136 20.24 -11.53 20.43
N ASP A 137 19.90 -10.36 20.96
CA ASP A 137 19.70 -10.16 22.40
C ASP A 137 18.24 -10.36 22.82
N PHE A 138 17.32 -10.50 21.87
CA PHE A 138 15.91 -10.79 22.15
C PHE A 138 15.74 -12.17 22.78
N THR A 139 14.88 -12.24 23.79
CA THR A 139 14.56 -13.46 24.54
C THR A 139 13.05 -13.73 24.52
N PRO A 140 12.59 -14.91 24.98
CA PRO A 140 11.15 -15.19 25.12
C PRO A 140 10.37 -14.25 26.04
N LYS A 141 11.07 -13.42 26.84
CA LYS A 141 10.45 -12.40 27.71
C LYS A 141 10.07 -11.12 26.94
N ASP A 142 10.65 -10.92 25.77
CA ASP A 142 10.42 -9.73 24.96
C ASP A 142 9.18 -9.88 24.09
N LYS A 143 8.47 -8.77 23.88
CA LYS A 143 7.36 -8.68 22.91
C LYS A 143 7.59 -7.54 21.95
N ILE A 144 7.55 -7.87 20.67
CA ILE A 144 7.75 -6.96 19.54
C ILE A 144 6.38 -6.60 18.96
N ALA A 145 5.91 -5.39 19.22
CA ALA A 145 4.68 -4.89 18.61
C ALA A 145 4.86 -4.70 17.11
N ILE A 146 3.86 -5.13 16.34
CA ILE A 146 3.69 -4.91 14.89
C ILE A 146 2.19 -4.90 14.56
N PRO A 147 1.73 -4.23 13.50
CA PRO A 147 0.29 -4.09 13.25
C PRO A 147 -0.39 -5.40 12.81
N GLY A 148 0.34 -6.31 12.17
CA GLY A 148 -0.19 -7.62 11.77
C GLY A 148 0.90 -8.68 11.71
N ILE A 149 0.68 -9.81 12.36
CA ILE A 149 1.65 -10.91 12.43
C ILE A 149 1.83 -11.55 11.05
N LYS A 150 3.09 -11.85 10.68
CA LYS A 150 3.56 -12.50 9.43
C LYS A 150 3.23 -11.81 8.10
N THR A 151 2.27 -10.90 8.06
CA THR A 151 1.72 -10.35 6.81
C THR A 151 1.88 -8.84 6.68
N SER A 152 2.05 -8.11 7.78
CA SER A 152 2.31 -6.68 7.72
C SER A 152 3.68 -6.37 7.14
N LEU A 153 3.87 -5.13 6.69
CA LEU A 153 5.16 -4.61 6.27
C LEU A 153 6.24 -4.87 7.35
N SER A 154 5.96 -4.46 8.60
CA SER A 154 6.88 -4.68 9.72
C SER A 154 7.20 -6.15 9.93
N ALA A 155 6.22 -7.05 9.85
CA ALA A 155 6.47 -8.48 10.02
C ALA A 155 7.47 -9.01 8.97
N VAL A 156 7.21 -8.74 7.70
CA VAL A 156 8.03 -9.29 6.60
C VAL A 156 9.41 -8.65 6.57
N VAL A 157 9.51 -7.33 6.80
CA VAL A 157 10.82 -6.66 6.91
C VAL A 157 11.61 -7.20 8.10
N LEU A 158 10.96 -7.50 9.23
CA LEU A 158 11.63 -8.09 10.39
C LEU A 158 12.16 -9.48 10.04
N GLN A 159 11.36 -10.31 9.39
CA GLN A 159 11.79 -11.63 8.94
C GLN A 159 12.95 -11.57 7.94
N MET A 160 12.94 -10.61 7.01
CA MET A 160 14.06 -10.38 6.09
C MET A 160 15.33 -9.98 6.85
N ALA A 161 15.22 -9.09 7.84
CA ALA A 161 16.35 -8.69 8.68
C ALA A 161 16.88 -9.83 9.57
N VAL A 162 15.98 -10.65 10.11
CA VAL A 162 16.33 -11.87 10.87
C VAL A 162 17.03 -12.87 9.94
N ALA A 163 16.54 -13.07 8.71
CA ALA A 163 17.19 -13.93 7.73
C ALA A 163 18.62 -13.48 7.39
N LYS A 164 18.85 -12.16 7.26
CA LYS A 164 20.20 -11.59 7.06
C LYS A 164 21.12 -11.81 8.26
N THR A 165 20.57 -11.84 9.47
CA THR A 165 21.33 -11.94 10.72
C THR A 165 21.62 -13.38 11.15
N PHE A 166 20.67 -14.28 10.94
CA PHE A 166 20.70 -15.65 11.47
C PHE A 166 20.75 -16.74 10.39
N GLY A 167 20.73 -16.39 9.10
CA GLY A 167 20.60 -17.34 8.00
C GLY A 167 19.16 -17.45 7.49
N ALA A 168 19.01 -17.77 6.21
CA ALA A 168 17.72 -17.73 5.51
C ALA A 168 16.69 -18.71 6.07
N GLU A 169 17.13 -19.85 6.58
CA GLU A 169 16.33 -20.88 7.26
C GLU A 169 15.78 -20.42 8.62
N ASN A 170 16.39 -19.39 9.21
CA ASN A 170 16.02 -18.85 10.52
C ASN A 170 15.13 -17.60 10.44
N TYR A 171 14.57 -17.27 9.27
CA TYR A 171 13.82 -16.04 9.05
C TYR A 171 12.68 -15.80 10.07
N ALA A 172 12.05 -16.87 10.55
CA ALA A 172 10.93 -16.82 11.50
C ALA A 172 11.36 -16.84 12.97
N LYS A 173 12.66 -16.74 13.29
CA LYS A 173 13.19 -16.91 14.66
C LYS A 173 12.57 -15.97 15.69
N LEU A 174 12.18 -14.76 15.28
CA LEU A 174 11.53 -13.77 16.16
C LEU A 174 10.00 -13.75 16.04
N ASP A 175 9.39 -14.52 15.14
CA ASP A 175 7.93 -14.58 14.99
C ASP A 175 7.20 -14.86 16.32
N PRO A 176 7.65 -15.80 17.18
CA PRO A 176 6.97 -16.08 18.46
C PRO A 176 6.98 -14.90 19.45
N LEU A 177 7.84 -13.90 19.24
CA LEU A 177 7.92 -12.70 20.07
C LEU A 177 6.99 -11.59 19.56
N THR A 178 6.44 -11.73 18.36
CA THR A 178 5.61 -10.67 17.77
C THR A 178 4.20 -10.65 18.36
N VAL A 179 3.67 -9.44 18.58
CA VAL A 179 2.31 -9.21 19.08
C VAL A 179 1.62 -8.21 18.14
N SER A 180 0.37 -8.52 17.79
CA SER A 180 -0.45 -7.66 16.93
C SER A 180 -0.95 -6.46 17.71
N LEU A 181 -0.50 -5.26 17.36
CA LEU A 181 -0.87 -4.02 18.01
C LEU A 181 -0.77 -2.86 17.00
N GLY A 182 -1.80 -2.04 16.88
CA GLY A 182 -1.78 -0.88 15.97
C GLY A 182 -0.73 0.15 16.40
N HIS A 183 -0.14 0.86 15.44
CA HIS A 183 1.01 1.73 15.75
C HIS A 183 0.76 2.77 16.87
N PRO A 184 -0.38 3.48 16.93
CA PRO A 184 -0.65 4.42 18.03
C PRO A 184 -0.68 3.76 19.41
N GLU A 185 -1.23 2.55 19.51
CA GLU A 185 -1.31 1.79 20.77
C GLU A 185 0.05 1.21 21.17
N ALA A 186 0.84 0.76 20.18
CA ALA A 186 2.19 0.25 20.38
C ALA A 186 3.15 1.34 20.90
N VAL A 187 3.08 2.57 20.37
CA VAL A 187 3.85 3.71 20.91
C VAL A 187 3.48 3.95 22.37
N GLY A 188 2.19 4.01 22.70
CA GLY A 188 1.75 4.20 24.09
C GLY A 188 2.27 3.10 25.03
N SER A 189 2.18 1.86 24.60
CA SER A 189 2.67 0.69 25.34
C SER A 189 4.17 0.75 25.59
N LEU A 190 4.97 0.93 24.53
CA LEU A 190 6.43 0.97 24.61
C LEU A 190 6.92 2.16 25.46
N MET A 191 6.32 3.35 25.24
CA MET A 191 6.67 4.59 25.96
C MET A 191 6.35 4.51 27.45
N SER A 192 5.26 3.81 27.81
CA SER A 192 4.88 3.65 29.22
C SER A 192 5.87 2.76 29.99
N GLY A 193 6.44 1.75 29.33
CA GLY A 193 7.26 0.71 29.96
C GLY A 193 6.51 -0.12 31.02
N LYS A 194 5.17 -0.11 30.99
CA LYS A 194 4.31 -0.77 31.99
C LYS A 194 3.60 -2.02 31.46
N THR A 195 3.86 -2.41 30.22
CA THR A 195 3.27 -3.60 29.58
C THR A 195 4.37 -4.61 29.23
N GLU A 196 3.97 -5.78 28.73
CA GLU A 196 4.92 -6.78 28.21
C GLU A 196 5.60 -6.36 26.90
N ILE A 197 5.15 -5.26 26.26
CA ILE A 197 5.73 -4.74 25.02
C ILE A 197 7.09 -4.10 25.34
N THR A 198 8.16 -4.76 24.90
CA THR A 198 9.54 -4.29 25.08
C THR A 198 10.16 -3.73 23.80
N ALA A 199 9.55 -3.96 22.65
CA ALA A 199 9.98 -3.38 21.38
C ALA A 199 8.81 -3.10 20.43
N HIS A 200 9.02 -2.20 19.48
CA HIS A 200 8.08 -1.90 18.40
C HIS A 200 8.86 -1.72 17.11
N PHE A 201 8.34 -2.30 16.01
CA PHE A 201 8.94 -2.15 14.69
C PHE A 201 8.03 -1.36 13.76
N THR A 202 8.42 -0.13 13.45
CA THR A 202 7.51 0.86 12.84
C THR A 202 8.23 1.91 12.01
N SER A 203 7.45 2.62 11.20
CA SER A 203 7.87 3.74 10.36
C SER A 203 7.65 5.08 11.06
N PRO A 204 8.14 6.19 10.48
CA PRO A 204 7.79 7.53 10.94
C PRO A 204 6.28 7.80 10.81
N PRO A 205 5.68 8.56 11.76
CA PRO A 205 6.35 9.32 12.82
C PRO A 205 6.61 8.52 14.10
N PHE A 206 6.05 7.33 14.23
CA PHE A 206 6.05 6.57 15.48
C PHE A 206 7.47 6.20 15.92
N SER A 207 8.32 5.75 15.00
CA SER A 207 9.72 5.41 15.28
C SER A 207 10.53 6.60 15.80
N TYR A 208 10.21 7.80 15.34
CA TYR A 208 10.81 9.06 15.78
C TYR A 208 10.27 9.51 17.15
N GLN A 209 8.96 9.36 17.37
CA GLN A 209 8.32 9.71 18.64
C GLN A 209 8.89 8.89 19.81
N GLU A 210 9.11 7.60 19.58
CA GLU A 210 9.65 6.69 20.59
C GLU A 210 11.03 7.11 21.09
N LEU A 211 11.92 7.50 20.18
CA LEU A 211 13.28 7.93 20.51
C LEU A 211 13.35 9.28 21.24
N LYS A 212 12.23 9.99 21.40
CA LYS A 212 12.17 11.14 22.32
C LYS A 212 12.25 10.72 23.78
N ASN A 213 11.92 9.46 24.10
CA ASN A 213 12.13 8.90 25.43
C ASN A 213 13.57 8.38 25.55
N PRO A 214 14.40 8.91 26.47
CA PRO A 214 15.81 8.52 26.59
C PRO A 214 16.00 7.06 27.04
N LYS A 215 14.94 6.38 27.51
CA LYS A 215 14.97 4.95 27.83
C LYS A 215 14.80 4.04 26.62
N ILE A 216 14.42 4.59 25.47
CA ILE A 216 14.21 3.83 24.25
C ILE A 216 15.41 3.99 23.32
N THR A 217 15.94 2.88 22.85
CA THR A 217 17.07 2.84 21.92
C THR A 217 16.70 2.11 20.63
N ARG A 218 17.28 2.54 19.52
CA ARG A 218 17.16 1.84 18.23
C ARG A 218 18.05 0.60 18.22
N VAL A 219 17.47 -0.54 17.90
CA VAL A 219 18.13 -1.85 17.72
C VAL A 219 18.48 -2.08 16.26
N LEU A 220 17.61 -1.64 15.34
CA LEU A 220 17.77 -1.86 13.91
C LEU A 220 17.14 -0.71 13.11
N ASN A 221 17.78 -0.38 11.99
CA ASN A 221 17.25 0.44 10.92
C ASN A 221 17.13 -0.42 9.65
N SER A 222 15.95 -0.49 9.02
CA SER A 222 15.73 -1.41 7.90
C SER A 222 16.50 -1.02 6.64
N SER A 223 16.78 0.26 6.41
CA SER A 223 17.52 0.71 5.23
C SER A 223 18.99 0.28 5.27
N ASP A 224 19.59 0.16 6.47
CA ASP A 224 20.94 -0.39 6.64
C ASP A 224 21.02 -1.87 6.22
N VAL A 225 19.89 -2.58 6.19
CA VAL A 225 19.82 -4.03 5.92
C VAL A 225 19.33 -4.33 4.50
N LEU A 226 18.36 -3.55 4.01
CA LEU A 226 17.65 -3.82 2.75
C LEU A 226 17.88 -2.75 1.68
N GLY A 227 18.52 -1.63 2.04
CA GLY A 227 18.56 -0.43 1.23
C GLY A 227 17.22 0.32 1.23
N ASN A 228 17.15 1.39 0.45
CA ASN A 228 15.98 2.25 0.35
C ASN A 228 14.93 1.69 -0.63
N ILE A 229 14.26 0.60 -0.23
CA ILE A 229 13.25 -0.08 -1.05
C ILE A 229 11.85 0.50 -0.83
N THR A 230 10.96 0.30 -1.80
CA THR A 230 9.54 0.67 -1.67
C THR A 230 8.90 -0.06 -0.50
N LEU A 231 8.42 0.71 0.48
CA LEU A 231 7.74 0.18 1.66
C LEU A 231 6.24 0.08 1.43
N ASP A 232 5.62 1.15 0.94
CA ASP A 232 4.19 1.18 0.65
C ASP A 232 3.92 1.31 -0.86
N VAL A 233 2.82 0.71 -1.29
CA VAL A 233 2.29 0.74 -2.65
C VAL A 233 0.82 1.14 -2.63
N VAL A 234 0.30 1.54 -3.78
CA VAL A 234 -1.14 1.66 -4.01
C VAL A 234 -1.59 0.55 -4.94
N PHE A 235 -2.73 -0.07 -4.63
CA PHE A 235 -3.35 -1.10 -5.45
C PHE A 235 -4.88 -0.98 -5.45
N ALA A 236 -5.52 -1.67 -6.37
CA ALA A 236 -6.98 -1.71 -6.52
C ALA A 236 -7.45 -3.12 -6.89
N LEU A 237 -8.77 -3.36 -6.81
CA LEU A 237 -9.39 -4.50 -7.50
C LEU A 237 -9.16 -4.35 -9.01
N LYS A 238 -8.69 -5.41 -9.66
CA LYS A 238 -8.44 -5.41 -11.10
C LYS A 238 -9.71 -5.06 -11.89
N GLN A 239 -10.83 -5.68 -11.53
CA GLN A 239 -12.13 -5.37 -12.14
C GLN A 239 -12.53 -3.89 -11.96
N PHE A 240 -12.21 -3.27 -10.82
CA PHE A 240 -12.44 -1.84 -10.63
C PHE A 240 -11.61 -1.02 -11.62
N THR A 241 -10.34 -1.38 -11.85
CA THR A 241 -9.50 -0.66 -12.81
C THR A 241 -9.98 -0.81 -14.26
N GLU A 242 -10.50 -1.97 -14.63
CA GLU A 242 -11.05 -2.25 -15.97
C GLU A 242 -12.36 -1.50 -16.23
N ASN A 243 -13.20 -1.40 -15.20
CA ASN A 243 -14.48 -0.69 -15.28
C ASN A 243 -14.36 0.83 -15.16
N ASN A 244 -13.26 1.34 -14.59
CA ASN A 244 -13.08 2.77 -14.30
C ASN A 244 -11.74 3.33 -14.82
N PRO A 245 -11.44 3.18 -16.13
CA PRO A 245 -10.12 3.52 -16.66
C PRO A 245 -9.78 5.02 -16.56
N LYS A 246 -10.74 5.94 -16.72
CA LYS A 246 -10.45 7.38 -16.56
C LYS A 246 -10.25 7.75 -15.10
N LEU A 247 -11.00 7.14 -14.19
CA LEU A 247 -10.85 7.36 -12.76
C LEU A 247 -9.48 6.88 -12.27
N VAL A 248 -8.98 5.74 -12.78
CA VAL A 248 -7.62 5.29 -12.53
C VAL A 248 -6.60 6.28 -13.07
N GLN A 249 -6.80 6.84 -14.27
CA GLN A 249 -5.92 7.89 -14.80
C GLN A 249 -5.95 9.15 -13.92
N ALA A 250 -7.13 9.57 -13.45
CA ALA A 250 -7.29 10.70 -12.54
C ALA A 250 -6.59 10.45 -11.20
N PHE A 251 -6.69 9.23 -10.66
CA PHE A 251 -5.97 8.81 -9.46
C PHE A 251 -4.46 8.91 -9.63
N MET A 252 -3.93 8.34 -10.73
CA MET A 252 -2.49 8.40 -11.02
C MET A 252 -2.01 9.84 -11.16
N ALA A 253 -2.75 10.69 -11.88
CA ALA A 253 -2.42 12.11 -12.02
C ALA A 253 -2.46 12.86 -10.67
N ALA A 254 -3.44 12.55 -9.81
CA ALA A 254 -3.56 13.15 -8.49
C ALA A 254 -2.41 12.73 -7.57
N GLN A 255 -1.94 11.48 -7.64
CA GLN A 255 -0.79 11.01 -6.87
C GLN A 255 0.51 11.67 -7.34
N GLU A 256 0.72 11.84 -8.65
CA GLU A 256 1.90 12.57 -9.17
C GLU A 256 1.88 14.06 -8.79
N GLU A 257 0.70 14.69 -8.78
CA GLU A 257 0.51 16.06 -8.31
C GLU A 257 0.83 16.17 -6.81
N ALA A 258 0.39 15.20 -5.99
CA ALA A 258 0.73 15.13 -4.57
C ALA A 258 2.25 14.97 -4.35
N ASN A 259 2.90 14.07 -5.07
CA ASN A 259 4.36 13.90 -5.00
C ASN A 259 5.09 15.19 -5.37
N THR A 260 4.63 15.87 -6.43
CA THR A 260 5.18 17.15 -6.88
C THR A 260 5.01 18.24 -5.81
N TYR A 261 3.85 18.29 -5.15
CA TYR A 261 3.61 19.21 -4.04
C TYR A 261 4.56 18.96 -2.87
N ILE A 262 4.68 17.70 -2.43
CA ILE A 262 5.55 17.32 -1.31
C ILE A 262 7.02 17.70 -1.58
N ALA A 263 7.49 17.48 -2.81
CA ALA A 263 8.86 17.82 -3.20
C ALA A 263 9.12 19.33 -3.24
N LYS A 264 8.11 20.14 -3.58
CA LYS A 264 8.23 21.60 -3.72
C LYS A 264 7.99 22.35 -2.41
N ASP A 265 7.10 21.84 -1.57
CA ASP A 265 6.64 22.50 -0.35
C ASP A 265 6.60 21.51 0.82
N ARG A 266 7.78 21.25 1.39
CA ARG A 266 7.91 20.34 2.54
C ARG A 266 7.15 20.85 3.76
N HIS A 267 7.13 22.17 3.98
CA HIS A 267 6.42 22.80 5.08
C HIS A 267 4.92 22.59 4.96
N GLY A 268 4.33 22.95 3.81
CA GLY A 268 2.93 22.73 3.54
C GLY A 268 2.54 21.24 3.58
N ALA A 269 3.43 20.35 3.14
CA ALA A 269 3.21 18.90 3.27
C ALA A 269 3.21 18.42 4.72
N ALA A 270 4.09 18.97 5.57
CA ALA A 270 4.12 18.70 7.00
C ALA A 270 2.84 19.20 7.70
N GLU A 271 2.36 20.39 7.36
CA GLU A 271 1.07 20.88 7.86
C GLU A 271 -0.10 19.98 7.41
N THR A 272 -0.12 19.55 6.14
CA THR A 272 -1.13 18.60 5.64
C THR A 272 -1.10 17.30 6.44
N PHE A 273 0.08 16.74 6.70
CA PHE A 273 0.23 15.53 7.49
C PHE A 273 -0.42 15.67 8.88
N ILE A 274 -0.16 16.79 9.58
CA ILE A 274 -0.71 17.03 10.92
C ILE A 274 -2.24 17.16 10.86
N ARG A 275 -2.79 17.92 9.89
CA ARG A 275 -4.25 18.07 9.74
C ARG A 275 -4.96 16.74 9.50
N VAL A 276 -4.41 15.91 8.61
CA VAL A 276 -5.06 14.66 8.18
C VAL A 276 -4.86 13.53 9.19
N SER A 277 -3.64 13.34 9.70
CA SER A 277 -3.31 12.26 10.63
C SER A 277 -3.86 12.49 12.03
N LYS A 278 -4.07 13.76 12.41
CA LYS A 278 -4.44 14.19 13.77
C LYS A 278 -3.46 13.74 14.85
N ILE A 279 -2.26 13.31 14.47
CA ILE A 279 -1.18 12.97 15.39
C ILE A 279 -0.61 14.28 15.95
N LYS A 280 -0.40 14.33 17.27
CA LYS A 280 0.17 15.50 17.94
C LYS A 280 1.67 15.59 17.65
N LEU A 281 2.03 16.37 16.63
CA LEU A 281 3.39 16.70 16.23
C LEU A 281 3.46 18.19 15.88
N THR A 282 4.66 18.75 15.99
CA THR A 282 4.98 20.07 15.43
C THR A 282 5.33 19.95 13.95
N VAL A 283 5.20 21.05 13.20
CA VAL A 283 5.60 21.09 11.78
C VAL A 283 7.08 20.74 11.63
N ASP A 284 7.96 21.34 12.44
CA ASP A 284 9.41 21.06 12.44
C ASP A 284 9.74 19.57 12.63
N GLU A 285 9.01 18.87 13.49
CA GLU A 285 9.21 17.43 13.71
C GLU A 285 8.89 16.63 12.46
N VAL A 286 7.81 16.98 11.75
CA VAL A 286 7.43 16.31 10.50
C VAL A 286 8.40 16.70 9.37
N GLU A 287 8.78 17.97 9.25
CA GLU A 287 9.77 18.41 8.26
C GLU A 287 11.12 17.70 8.44
N LYS A 288 11.54 17.49 9.69
CA LYS A 288 12.75 16.69 9.97
C LYS A 288 12.62 15.27 9.43
N MET A 289 11.46 14.62 9.60
CA MET A 289 11.23 13.29 9.02
C MET A 289 11.20 13.33 7.49
N LEU A 290 10.59 14.35 6.88
CA LEU A 290 10.56 14.54 5.42
C LEU A 290 11.91 14.97 4.83
N SER A 291 12.88 15.33 5.67
CA SER A 291 14.25 15.62 5.26
C SER A 291 15.17 14.40 5.33
N ASP A 292 14.69 13.28 5.90
CA ASP A 292 15.42 12.02 5.93
C ASP A 292 15.61 11.51 4.48
N PRO A 293 16.86 11.23 4.04
CA PRO A 293 17.14 10.82 2.66
C PRO A 293 16.49 9.48 2.27
N ASP A 294 16.13 8.65 3.26
CA ASP A 294 15.39 7.42 3.00
C ASP A 294 13.93 7.70 2.61
N VAL A 295 13.37 8.84 3.04
CA VAL A 295 11.98 9.22 2.78
C VAL A 295 11.84 9.80 1.37
N GLN A 296 11.24 9.02 0.48
CA GLN A 296 10.95 9.45 -0.89
C GLN A 296 9.53 9.07 -1.30
N PHE A 297 8.92 9.89 -2.13
CA PHE A 297 7.56 9.69 -2.64
C PHE A 297 7.60 9.61 -4.16
N HIS A 298 7.28 8.43 -4.69
CA HIS A 298 7.33 8.16 -6.11
C HIS A 298 6.34 7.05 -6.46
N THR A 299 5.89 7.05 -7.71
CA THR A 299 4.93 6.08 -8.26
C THR A 299 5.61 4.87 -8.93
N THR A 300 6.93 4.90 -9.13
CA THR A 300 7.71 3.79 -9.72
C THR A 300 8.33 2.92 -8.64
N PRO A 301 8.03 1.61 -8.54
CA PRO A 301 8.61 0.75 -7.50
C PRO A 301 10.14 0.65 -7.56
N ASN A 302 10.78 0.49 -6.40
CA ASN A 302 12.21 0.24 -6.20
C ASN A 302 12.41 -0.96 -5.26
N GLY A 303 13.23 -1.94 -5.64
CA GLY A 303 13.58 -3.11 -4.83
C GLY A 303 12.44 -4.09 -4.54
N LEU A 304 11.27 -3.97 -5.19
CA LEU A 304 10.07 -4.76 -4.86
C LEU A 304 10.27 -6.28 -5.00
N MET A 305 11.12 -6.72 -5.93
CA MET A 305 11.44 -8.14 -6.12
C MET A 305 12.17 -8.76 -4.92
N GLN A 306 12.80 -7.96 -4.06
CA GLN A 306 13.41 -8.47 -2.83
C GLN A 306 12.36 -9.12 -1.91
N TYR A 307 11.19 -8.50 -1.78
CA TYR A 307 10.06 -9.08 -1.04
C TYR A 307 9.55 -10.33 -1.72
N VAL A 308 9.31 -10.29 -3.03
CA VAL A 308 8.79 -11.43 -3.79
C VAL A 308 9.69 -12.65 -3.62
N LEU A 309 11.00 -12.49 -3.81
CA LEU A 309 11.97 -13.59 -3.69
C LEU A 309 12.03 -14.15 -2.27
N PHE A 310 11.99 -13.28 -1.26
CA PHE A 310 11.95 -13.70 0.14
C PHE A 310 10.66 -14.48 0.45
N MET A 311 9.50 -13.91 0.09
CA MET A 311 8.18 -14.45 0.39
C MET A 311 7.92 -15.79 -0.32
N ASP A 312 8.42 -15.94 -1.54
CA ASP A 312 8.42 -17.20 -2.33
C ASP A 312 9.22 -18.28 -1.60
N LYS A 313 10.47 -17.95 -1.21
CA LYS A 313 11.34 -18.87 -0.47
C LYS A 313 10.77 -19.24 0.91
N ALA A 314 10.10 -18.31 1.57
CA ALA A 314 9.42 -18.53 2.85
C ALA A 314 8.10 -19.33 2.71
N GLY A 315 7.60 -19.53 1.48
CA GLY A 315 6.33 -20.24 1.21
C GLY A 315 5.07 -19.43 1.55
N THR A 316 5.21 -18.11 1.72
CA THR A 316 4.09 -17.20 2.07
C THR A 316 3.28 -16.78 0.85
N ILE A 317 3.87 -16.83 -0.35
CA ILE A 317 3.18 -16.69 -1.63
C ILE A 317 3.26 -17.99 -2.42
N LYS A 318 2.20 -18.31 -3.17
CA LYS A 318 2.10 -19.54 -3.98
C LYS A 318 2.34 -19.26 -5.46
N THR A 319 1.89 -18.09 -5.91
CA THR A 319 2.15 -17.59 -7.25
C THR A 319 3.13 -16.45 -7.19
N ARG A 320 4.25 -16.61 -7.90
CA ARG A 320 5.33 -15.63 -7.96
C ARG A 320 5.30 -14.90 -9.30
N PRO A 321 5.31 -13.56 -9.32
CA PRO A 321 5.51 -12.82 -10.57
C PRO A 321 6.94 -13.05 -11.09
N ALA A 322 7.11 -13.10 -12.42
CA ALA A 322 8.44 -13.28 -13.02
C ALA A 322 9.26 -11.99 -12.88
N LYS A 323 8.59 -10.84 -12.99
CA LYS A 323 9.14 -9.50 -12.79
C LYS A 323 8.12 -8.63 -12.07
N TRP A 324 8.59 -7.57 -11.42
CA TRP A 324 7.74 -6.69 -10.63
C TRP A 324 6.53 -6.15 -11.42
N SER A 325 6.74 -5.82 -12.70
CA SER A 325 5.74 -5.18 -13.55
C SER A 325 4.55 -6.08 -13.88
N ASP A 326 4.66 -7.40 -13.66
CA ASP A 326 3.52 -8.32 -13.81
C ASP A 326 2.42 -8.02 -12.78
N MET A 327 2.77 -7.40 -11.65
CA MET A 327 1.82 -7.04 -10.60
C MET A 327 1.14 -5.67 -10.81
N PHE A 328 1.56 -4.87 -11.79
CA PHE A 328 1.11 -3.48 -11.95
C PHE A 328 0.30 -3.26 -13.23
N ILE A 329 -0.48 -2.17 -13.25
CA ILE A 329 -1.22 -1.71 -14.43
C ILE A 329 -0.28 -1.39 -15.60
N PRO A 330 -0.73 -1.55 -16.86
CA PRO A 330 0.12 -1.35 -18.05
C PRO A 330 0.87 -0.02 -18.09
N SER A 331 0.25 1.08 -17.65
CA SER A 331 0.85 2.42 -17.65
C SER A 331 2.07 2.57 -16.74
N VAL A 332 2.26 1.65 -15.79
CA VAL A 332 3.43 1.63 -14.89
C VAL A 332 4.51 0.67 -15.37
N ARG A 333 4.15 -0.41 -16.10
CA ARG A 333 5.06 -1.50 -16.47
C ARG A 333 6.29 -1.08 -17.29
N GLY A 334 6.18 0.00 -18.06
CA GLY A 334 7.25 0.50 -18.92
C GLY A 334 8.26 1.42 -18.22
N ARG A 335 8.05 1.73 -16.93
CA ARG A 335 8.94 2.61 -16.17
C ARG A 335 10.21 1.86 -15.76
N GLN A 336 11.32 2.57 -15.58
CA GLN A 336 12.56 2.02 -15.04
C GLN A 336 12.39 1.80 -13.54
N GLY A 337 11.81 0.66 -13.16
CA GLY A 337 11.54 0.28 -11.78
C GLY A 337 12.06 -1.12 -11.41
N SER A 338 12.00 -1.36 -10.10
CA SER A 338 12.48 -2.47 -9.26
C SER A 338 13.98 -2.66 -9.16
#